data_AF-A0A142LNU9-F1
#
_entry.id   AF-A0A142LNU9-F1
#
_cell.length_a   1.000
_cell.length_b   1.000
_cell.length_c   1.000
_cell.angle_alpha   90.00
_cell.angle_beta   90.00
_cell.angle_gamma   90.00
#
_symmetry.space_group_name_H-M   'P 1'
#
loop_
_entity.id
_entity.type
_entity.pdbx_description
1 polymer ?
#
loop_
_entity_poly.entity_id
_entity_poly.type
_entity_poly.pdbx_seq_one_letter_code
_entity_poly.pdbx_strand_id
1 'polypeptide(L)'
;MWAVLIARIYEVFPLVCPICGGQMRIIAFVTYSADIRQILDHIGVETEPPRITPARGPPLWDGCDAPMGEGVEVEPDWDEAAQPAPDFEVDQRISW
;
A
#
# COMPACT_ATOMS: atom_id res chain seq x y z
N MET A 1 -5.66 5.41 10.75
CA MET A 1 -5.39 5.42 9.29
C MET A 1 -4.69 4.14 8.80
N TRP A 2 -3.72 3.54 9.52
CA TRP A 2 -2.97 2.34 9.07
C TRP A 2 -3.83 1.08 8.78
N ALA A 3 -4.80 0.75 9.64
CA ALA A 3 -5.57 -0.49 9.50
C ALA A 3 -6.43 -0.53 8.22
N VAL A 4 -6.90 0.63 7.76
CA VAL A 4 -7.64 0.77 6.50
C VAL A 4 -6.73 0.52 5.29
N LEU A 5 -5.45 0.90 5.38
CA LEU A 5 -4.48 0.64 4.31
C LEU A 5 -4.16 -0.86 4.21
N ILE A 6 -3.99 -1.54 5.34
CA ILE A 6 -3.84 -3.00 5.37
C ILE A 6 -5.07 -3.68 4.76
N ALA A 7 -6.28 -3.21 5.10
CA ALA A 7 -7.51 -3.74 4.52
C ALA A 7 -7.61 -3.52 3.00
N ARG A 8 -7.05 -2.43 2.47
CA ARG A 8 -7.03 -2.18 1.02
C ARG A 8 -6.06 -3.08 0.26
N ILE A 9 -4.91 -3.39 0.86
CA ILE A 9 -3.84 -4.16 0.20
C ILE A 9 -4.09 -5.66 0.32
N TYR A 10 -4.48 -6.11 1.50
CA TYR A 10 -4.59 -7.53 1.83
C TYR A 10 -6.04 -8.00 1.96
N GLU A 11 -7.03 -7.12 1.74
CA GLU A 11 -8.46 -7.42 1.84
C GLU A 11 -8.87 -8.01 3.22
N VAL A 12 -8.10 -7.73 4.27
CA VAL A 12 -8.32 -8.24 5.64
C VAL A 12 -8.47 -7.11 6.65
N PHE A 13 -9.34 -7.29 7.64
CA PHE A 13 -9.50 -6.37 8.77
C PHE A 13 -8.67 -6.84 9.97
N PRO A 14 -7.46 -6.29 10.21
CA PRO A 14 -6.54 -6.82 11.23
C PRO A 14 -7.04 -6.69 12.68
N LEU A 15 -8.07 -5.87 12.91
CA LEU A 15 -8.68 -5.66 14.23
C LEU A 15 -10.01 -6.40 14.40
N VAL A 16 -10.35 -7.32 13.48
CA VAL A 16 -11.54 -8.17 13.56
C VAL A 16 -11.10 -9.63 13.45
N CYS A 17 -11.53 -10.47 14.39
CA CYS A 17 -11.24 -11.90 14.34
C CYS A 17 -11.94 -12.55 13.13
N PRO A 18 -11.21 -13.25 12.24
CA PRO A 18 -11.81 -13.86 11.06
C PRO A 18 -12.72 -15.06 11.38
N ILE A 19 -12.62 -15.62 12.60
CA ILE A 19 -13.41 -16.78 13.03
C ILE A 19 -14.73 -16.36 13.68
N CYS A 20 -14.71 -15.35 14.55
CA CYS A 20 -15.87 -14.97 15.37
C CYS A 20 -16.35 -13.53 15.20
N GLY A 21 -15.64 -12.69 14.45
CA GLY A 21 -15.99 -11.27 14.25
C GLY A 21 -15.73 -10.36 15.46
N GLY A 22 -15.14 -10.87 16.53
CA GLY A 22 -14.80 -10.08 17.73
C GLY A 22 -13.72 -9.02 17.46
N GLN A 23 -13.72 -7.96 18.26
CA GLN A 23 -12.69 -6.92 18.19
C GLN A 23 -11.35 -7.44 18.73
N MET A 24 -10.28 -7.16 17.99
CA MET A 24 -8.90 -7.44 18.38
C MET A 24 -8.14 -6.13 18.66
N ARG A 25 -7.07 -6.22 19.45
CA ARG A 25 -6.19 -5.10 19.78
C ARG A 25 -4.73 -5.49 19.65
N ILE A 26 -3.90 -4.55 19.17
CA ILE A 26 -2.44 -4.71 19.20
C ILE A 26 -1.97 -4.56 20.65
N ILE A 27 -1.13 -5.48 21.10
CA ILE A 27 -0.60 -5.50 22.48
C ILE A 27 0.91 -5.22 22.55
N ALA A 28 1.64 -5.43 21.46
CA ALA A 28 3.08 -5.23 21.40
C ALA A 28 3.55 -5.08 19.95
N PHE A 29 4.71 -4.44 19.77
CA PHE A 29 5.50 -4.47 18.55
C PHE A 29 6.79 -5.24 18.82
N VAL A 30 7.08 -6.26 18.02
CA VAL A 30 8.32 -7.02 18.10
C VAL A 30 9.26 -6.48 17.04
N THR A 31 10.40 -5.93 17.47
CA THR A 31 11.39 -5.32 16.57
C THR A 31 12.72 -6.08 16.55
N TYR A 32 12.94 -7.00 17.49
CA TYR A 32 14.17 -7.76 17.55
C TYR A 32 14.16 -8.93 16.57
N SER A 33 15.13 -8.93 15.65
CA SER A 33 15.14 -9.86 14.52
C SER A 33 15.25 -11.34 14.91
N ALA A 34 15.85 -11.67 16.06
CA ALA A 34 15.92 -13.05 16.52
C ALA A 34 14.54 -13.60 16.91
N ASP A 35 13.76 -12.80 17.65
CA ASP A 35 12.41 -13.15 18.09
C ASP A 35 11.48 -13.30 16.88
N ILE A 36 11.57 -12.37 15.92
CA ILE A 36 10.81 -12.44 14.66
C ILE A 36 11.10 -13.75 13.93
N ARG A 37 12.39 -14.11 13.75
CA ARG A 37 12.76 -15.37 13.08
C ARG A 37 12.23 -16.59 13.83
N GLN A 38 12.31 -16.61 15.15
CA GLN A 38 11.81 -17.72 15.96
C GLN A 38 10.29 -17.89 15.81
N ILE A 39 9.53 -16.78 15.80
CA ILE A 39 8.08 -16.80 15.59
C ILE A 39 7.74 -17.31 14.18
N LEU A 40 8.42 -16.79 13.15
CA LEU A 40 8.19 -17.19 11.76
C LEU A 40 8.50 -18.67 11.52
N ASP A 41 9.61 -19.17 12.08
CA ASP A 41 9.99 -20.59 12.03
C ASP A 41 8.93 -21.47 12.70
N HIS A 42 8.42 -21.06 13.86
CA HIS A 42 7.37 -21.79 14.57
C HIS A 42 6.06 -21.89 13.77
N ILE A 43 5.71 -20.85 13.00
CA ILE A 43 4.51 -20.83 12.14
C ILE A 43 4.75 -21.59 10.83
N GLY A 44 6.00 -21.89 10.48
CA GLY A 44 6.38 -22.60 9.26
C GLY A 44 6.39 -21.71 8.01
N VAL A 45 6.64 -20.42 8.18
CA VAL A 45 6.77 -19.45 7.06
C VAL A 45 8.24 -19.07 6.84
N GLU A 46 8.53 -18.49 5.67
CA GLU A 46 9.89 -18.03 5.35
C GLU A 46 10.39 -17.00 6.39
N THR A 47 11.56 -17.26 6.94
CA THR A 47 12.21 -16.40 7.96
C THR A 47 13.09 -15.31 7.35
N GLU A 48 13.44 -15.46 6.07
CA GLU A 48 14.25 -14.51 5.33
C GLU A 48 13.34 -13.39 4.78
N PRO A 49 13.69 -12.11 4.97
CA PRO A 49 12.89 -11.02 4.43
C PRO A 49 12.88 -11.07 2.89
N PRO A 50 11.74 -10.74 2.26
CA PRO A 50 11.65 -10.70 0.81
C PRO A 50 12.60 -9.65 0.25
N ARG A 51 13.19 -9.94 -0.91
CA ARG A 51 14.05 -8.97 -1.62
C ARG A 51 13.21 -7.77 -2.04
N ILE A 52 13.62 -6.58 -1.63
CA ILE A 52 12.96 -5.34 -2.00
C ILE A 52 13.23 -5.08 -3.49
N THR A 53 12.17 -5.06 -4.29
CA THR A 53 12.21 -4.62 -5.69
C THR A 53 11.96 -3.11 -5.78
N PRO A 54 12.53 -2.41 -6.78
CA PRO A 54 12.22 -1.01 -7.00
C PRO A 54 10.71 -0.81 -7.22
N ALA A 55 10.20 0.37 -6.85
CA ALA A 55 8.81 0.73 -7.10
C ALA A 55 8.49 0.58 -8.59
N ARG A 56 7.27 0.11 -8.89
CA ARG A 56 6.81 -0.02 -10.27
C ARG A 56 6.92 1.35 -10.95
N GLY A 57 7.56 1.39 -12.12
CA GLY A 57 7.60 2.59 -12.95
C GLY A 57 6.20 3.02 -13.41
N PRO A 58 6.07 4.25 -13.96
CA PRO A 58 4.82 4.74 -14.52
C PRO A 58 4.20 3.75 -15.51
N PRO A 59 2.87 3.71 -15.64
CA PRO A 59 2.22 2.87 -16.64
C PRO A 59 2.70 3.26 -18.06
N LEU A 60 2.78 2.27 -18.95
CA LEU A 60 3.40 2.40 -20.28
C LEU A 60 2.78 3.50 -21.16
N TRP A 61 1.52 3.86 -20.93
CA TRP A 61 0.80 4.86 -21.73
C TRP A 61 1.18 6.32 -21.40
N ASP A 62 1.91 6.57 -20.30
CA ASP A 62 2.47 7.90 -19.98
C ASP A 62 3.71 8.26 -20.83
N GLY A 63 4.19 7.34 -21.67
CA GLY A 63 5.41 7.50 -22.48
C GLY A 63 5.20 7.56 -23.99
N CYS A 64 3.95 7.55 -24.48
CA CYS A 64 3.67 7.69 -25.89
C CYS A 64 3.22 9.12 -26.19
N ASP A 65 4.15 9.98 -26.61
CA ASP A 65 3.84 11.15 -27.43
C ASP A 65 3.26 10.66 -28.77
N ALA A 66 2.00 10.23 -28.77
CA ALA A 66 1.29 9.92 -29.99
C ALA A 66 1.06 11.23 -30.75
N PRO A 67 1.46 11.36 -32.03
CA PRO A 67 1.12 12.54 -32.80
C PRO A 67 -0.41 12.63 -32.91
N MET A 68 -0.95 13.73 -32.38
CA MET A 68 -2.37 14.10 -32.40
C MET A 68 -2.89 14.05 -33.83
N GLY A 69 -3.59 12.97 -34.18
CA GLY A 69 -4.36 12.88 -35.41
C GLY A 69 -5.71 13.55 -35.19
N GLU A 70 -6.05 14.50 -36.06
CA GLU A 70 -7.28 15.30 -36.06
C GLU A 70 -8.53 14.45 -35.74
N GLY A 71 -9.04 14.62 -34.52
CA GLY A 71 -10.32 14.10 -34.08
C GLY A 71 -10.82 15.00 -32.96
N VAL A 72 -12.00 15.60 -33.15
CA VAL A 72 -12.60 16.56 -32.22
C VAL A 72 -12.60 16.02 -30.79
N GLU A 73 -11.74 16.60 -29.95
CA GLU A 73 -11.64 16.31 -28.53
C GLU A 73 -12.80 16.98 -27.80
N VAL A 74 -13.78 16.17 -27.39
CA VAL A 74 -14.60 16.54 -26.23
C VAL A 74 -13.79 16.08 -25.02
N GLU A 75 -12.91 16.97 -24.55
CA GLU A 75 -12.20 16.83 -23.28
C GLU A 75 -13.22 16.52 -22.17
N PRO A 76 -13.13 15.37 -21.49
CA PRO A 76 -13.84 15.18 -20.24
C PRO A 76 -13.38 16.25 -19.25
N ASP A 77 -14.32 16.92 -18.58
CA ASP A 77 -14.02 17.92 -17.56
C ASP A 77 -13.39 17.24 -16.33
N TRP A 78 -12.06 17.06 -16.39
CA TRP A 78 -11.29 16.41 -15.34
C TRP A 78 -11.14 17.29 -14.08
N ASP A 79 -11.54 18.56 -14.14
CA ASP A 79 -11.55 19.45 -12.97
C ASP A 79 -12.56 18.97 -11.90
N GLU A 80 -13.63 18.26 -12.28
CA GLU A 80 -14.59 17.70 -11.32
C GLU A 80 -14.08 16.41 -10.61
N ALA A 81 -13.11 15.70 -11.21
CA ALA A 81 -12.57 14.47 -10.67
C ALA A 81 -11.40 14.68 -9.70
N ALA A 82 -10.88 15.91 -9.61
CA ALA A 82 -9.79 16.27 -8.71
C ALA A 82 -10.24 16.11 -7.25
N GLN A 83 -9.85 14.98 -6.64
CA GLN A 83 -9.98 14.81 -5.21
C GLN A 83 -9.16 15.93 -4.53
N PRO A 84 -9.72 16.64 -3.54
CA PRO A 84 -9.00 17.70 -2.84
C PRO A 84 -7.68 17.13 -2.30
N ALA A 85 -6.61 17.91 -2.48
CA ALA A 85 -5.30 17.54 -1.97
C ALA A 85 -5.44 17.23 -0.47
N PRO A 86 -4.91 16.09 0.01
CA PRO A 86 -4.98 15.78 1.43
C PRO A 86 -4.27 16.85 2.25
N ASP A 87 -4.91 17.33 3.32
CA ASP A 87 -4.40 18.38 4.22
C ASP A 87 -3.17 17.97 5.06
N PHE A 88 -2.50 16.87 4.73
CA PHE A 88 -1.31 16.41 5.45
C PHE A 88 -0.10 16.36 4.51
N GLU A 89 1.00 16.97 4.94
CA GLU A 89 2.28 16.85 4.26
C GLU A 89 2.87 15.45 4.51
N VAL A 90 3.15 14.73 3.43
CA VAL A 90 3.88 13.45 3.50
C VAL A 90 5.35 13.77 3.73
N ASP A 91 5.86 13.53 4.93
CA ASP A 91 7.29 13.64 5.22
C ASP A 91 8.07 12.52 4.51
N GLN A 92 8.77 12.90 3.43
CA GLN A 92 9.58 12.00 2.62
C GLN A 92 11.00 11.78 3.20
N ARG A 93 11.33 12.37 4.36
CA ARG A 93 12.68 12.31 4.95
C ARG A 93 12.93 11.06 5.81
N ILE A 94 12.16 9.98 5.62
CA ILE A 94 12.39 8.72 6.32
C ILE A 94 13.74 8.14 5.83
N SER A 95 14.80 8.47 6.56
CA SER A 95 16.10 7.85 6.46
C SER A 95 16.05 6.51 7.21
N TRP A 96 16.24 5.42 6.46
CA TRP A 96 16.45 4.07 7.00
C TRP A 96 17.86 3.91 7.58
#